data_AF-A4UX50-F1
#
_entry.id   AF-A4UX50-F1
#
_cell.length_a   1.000
_cell.length_b   1.000
_cell.length_c   1.000
_cell.angle_alpha   90.00
_cell.angle_beta   90.00
_cell.angle_gamma   90.00
#
_symmetry.space_group_name_H-M   'P 1'
#
loop_
_entity.id
_entity.type
_entity.pdbx_description
1 polymer ?
#
loop_
_entity_poly.entity_id
_entity_poly.type
_entity_poly.pdbx_seq_one_letter_code
_entity_poly.pdbx_strand_id
1 'polypeptide(L)'
;MLAVFLSFSLSAVVQLSVKGNKIVGPTGTPVVSHGVSLFWHNWAGIPYTAATVTSAASCLGAKVIRAAIGVEPDGDGIAAQAGYLTNPQLALTSTYAVVDGAVAEGIYVIIDWHQHQINLNAAKEYFTTVAKKYTGVPNVIYEVYNEPAGPSWSEVKAYAIEVIKVIRQYDTDNVILVGTPQWDQKPDEAANSPITGYDNIAYTLHFYAGSHGQWLRDAGDKLLSAGYPIYVSECGGMNADGDGGVNTAEWNNWVSWMAKNDISWATWSLNNKAESASLITANNRDICSANALTEWGRIVKAAI
;
A
#
# COMPACT_ATOMS: atom_id res chain seq x y z
N MET A 1 2.61 45.94 -17.52
CA MET A 1 3.05 44.52 -17.49
C MET A 1 2.05 43.76 -16.65
N LEU A 2 1.20 42.95 -17.28
CA LEU A 2 0.23 42.10 -16.60
C LEU A 2 0.97 40.80 -16.22
N ALA A 3 1.20 40.58 -14.93
CA ALA A 3 1.80 39.33 -14.46
C ALA A 3 0.72 38.24 -14.52
N VAL A 4 0.84 37.34 -15.49
CA VAL A 4 0.07 36.10 -15.54
C VAL A 4 0.67 35.18 -14.49
N PHE A 5 0.00 35.04 -13.34
CA PHE A 5 0.25 33.95 -12.43
C PHE A 5 -0.30 32.68 -13.09
N LEU A 6 0.58 31.85 -13.65
CA LEU A 6 0.25 30.46 -13.91
C LEU A 6 0.06 29.80 -12.55
N SER A 7 -1.19 29.67 -12.11
CA SER A 7 -1.55 28.69 -11.09
C SER A 7 -1.30 27.32 -11.72
N PHE A 8 -0.21 26.66 -11.33
CA PHE A 8 -0.14 25.21 -11.46
C PHE A 8 -1.26 24.67 -10.58
N SER A 9 -2.38 24.30 -11.21
CA SER A 9 -3.31 23.35 -10.63
C SER A 9 -2.48 22.09 -10.39
N LEU A 10 -2.06 21.81 -9.15
CA LEU A 10 -1.79 20.42 -8.78
C LEU A 10 -3.05 19.67 -9.22
N SER A 11 -2.91 18.74 -10.16
CA SER A 11 -4.04 17.92 -10.56
C SER A 11 -4.40 17.11 -9.33
N ALA A 12 -5.42 17.55 -8.60
CA ALA A 12 -5.99 16.79 -7.51
C ALA A 12 -6.28 15.38 -8.02
N VAL A 13 -6.01 14.38 -7.19
CA VAL A 13 -6.40 13.01 -7.49
C VAL A 13 -7.92 12.95 -7.74
N VAL A 14 -8.35 11.97 -8.53
CA VAL A 14 -9.77 11.73 -8.76
C VAL A 14 -10.31 10.71 -7.77
N GLN A 15 -11.60 10.79 -7.46
CA GLN A 15 -12.28 9.76 -6.68
C GLN A 15 -12.19 8.42 -7.42
N LEU A 16 -11.64 7.41 -6.75
CA LEU A 16 -11.57 6.05 -7.26
C LEU A 16 -12.87 5.31 -7.01
N SER A 17 -13.21 4.40 -7.92
CA SER A 17 -14.25 3.38 -7.72
C SER A 17 -13.82 2.05 -8.36
N VAL A 18 -14.55 0.98 -8.08
CA VAL A 18 -14.31 -0.34 -8.67
C VAL A 18 -15.38 -0.62 -9.73
N LYS A 19 -14.93 -1.07 -10.91
CA LYS A 19 -15.80 -1.53 -11.99
C LYS A 19 -15.27 -2.81 -12.60
N GLY A 20 -15.95 -3.93 -12.32
CA GLY A 20 -15.43 -5.25 -12.67
C GLY A 20 -14.06 -5.45 -12.03
N ASN A 21 -13.10 -5.95 -12.80
CA ASN A 21 -11.73 -6.19 -12.32
C ASN A 21 -10.80 -4.97 -12.38
N LYS A 22 -11.35 -3.75 -12.45
CA LYS A 22 -10.56 -2.51 -12.57
C LYS A 22 -10.89 -1.51 -11.49
N ILE A 23 -9.85 -0.79 -11.04
CA ILE A 23 -10.00 0.46 -10.29
C ILE A 23 -10.01 1.59 -11.31
N VAL A 24 -11.05 2.42 -11.26
CA VAL A 24 -11.35 3.43 -12.27
C VAL A 24 -11.59 4.81 -11.66
N GLY A 25 -11.38 5.85 -12.46
CA GLY A 25 -11.80 7.21 -12.12
C GLY A 25 -13.26 7.49 -12.49
N PRO A 26 -13.75 8.74 -12.31
CA PRO A 26 -15.14 9.12 -12.56
C PRO A 26 -15.63 8.90 -14.00
N THR A 27 -14.72 8.87 -14.97
CA THR A 27 -15.03 8.60 -16.39
C THR A 27 -15.13 7.11 -16.71
N GLY A 28 -14.88 6.23 -15.74
CA GLY A 28 -14.82 4.77 -15.93
C GLY A 28 -13.54 4.27 -16.60
N THR A 29 -12.54 5.15 -16.81
CA THR A 29 -11.22 4.76 -17.31
C THR A 29 -10.36 4.22 -16.17
N PRO A 30 -9.59 3.14 -16.36
CA PRO A 30 -8.65 2.64 -15.34
C PRO A 30 -7.72 3.73 -14.84
N VAL A 31 -7.50 3.76 -13.53
CA VAL A 31 -6.50 4.62 -12.88
C VAL A 31 -5.43 3.72 -12.30
N VAL A 32 -4.20 3.93 -12.75
CA VAL A 32 -3.02 3.15 -12.32
C VAL A 32 -2.07 4.10 -11.60
N SER A 33 -1.79 3.82 -10.33
CA SER A 33 -0.82 4.55 -9.51
C SER A 33 0.33 3.65 -9.14
N HIS A 34 1.56 4.09 -9.43
CA HIS A 34 2.78 3.43 -8.99
C HIS A 34 3.46 4.27 -7.91
N GLY A 35 4.07 3.62 -6.93
CA GLY A 35 4.69 4.33 -5.84
C GLY A 35 5.46 3.45 -4.88
N VAL A 36 5.57 3.92 -3.64
CA VAL A 36 6.44 3.32 -2.63
C VAL A 36 5.70 3.16 -1.31
N SER A 37 6.00 2.09 -0.58
CA SER A 37 5.60 1.92 0.81
C SER A 37 6.67 2.49 1.72
N LEU A 38 6.27 3.24 2.75
CA LEU A 38 7.13 3.43 3.91
C LEU A 38 7.34 2.08 4.61
N PHE A 39 8.45 1.97 5.34
CA PHE A 39 8.67 0.86 6.27
C PHE A 39 7.69 0.94 7.45
N TRP A 40 7.65 -0.08 8.29
CA TRP A 40 6.93 -0.09 9.57
C TRP A 40 7.11 1.22 10.35
N HIS A 41 6.02 1.93 10.64
CA HIS A 41 6.08 3.24 11.31
C HIS A 41 6.77 3.22 12.68
N ASN A 42 6.71 2.08 13.37
CA ASN A 42 7.25 1.86 14.70
C ASN A 42 8.72 1.41 14.67
N TRP A 43 9.38 1.36 13.51
CA TRP A 43 10.79 1.01 13.41
C TRP A 43 11.66 2.24 13.16
N ALA A 44 12.94 2.14 13.53
CA ALA A 44 13.90 3.18 13.20
C ALA A 44 14.17 3.18 11.68
N GLY A 45 14.23 4.38 11.09
CA GLY A 45 14.48 4.51 9.65
C GLY A 45 14.14 5.89 9.12
N ILE A 46 13.51 5.91 7.94
CA ILE A 46 12.92 7.11 7.35
C ILE A 46 11.66 7.50 8.15
N PRO A 47 11.56 8.74 8.67
CA PRO A 47 10.46 9.12 9.54
C PRO A 47 9.16 9.39 8.77
N TYR A 48 8.02 9.18 9.42
CA TYR A 48 6.69 9.52 8.90
C TYR A 48 6.46 11.02 9.06
N THR A 49 6.67 11.79 7.99
CA THR A 49 6.48 13.26 7.98
C THR A 49 5.96 13.73 6.63
N ALA A 50 5.33 14.90 6.57
CA ALA A 50 4.93 15.50 5.30
C ALA A 50 6.12 15.71 4.35
N ALA A 51 7.30 16.08 4.86
CA ALA A 51 8.51 16.26 4.05
C ALA A 51 9.00 14.94 3.43
N THR A 52 8.82 13.81 4.13
CA THR A 52 9.07 12.47 3.58
C THR A 52 8.13 12.20 2.40
N VAL A 53 6.84 12.54 2.53
CA VAL A 53 5.86 12.39 1.45
C VAL A 53 6.22 13.27 0.25
N THR A 54 6.54 14.55 0.47
CA THR A 54 7.01 15.46 -0.57
C THR A 54 8.23 14.89 -1.29
N SER A 55 9.17 14.29 -0.57
CA SER A 55 10.36 13.69 -1.17
C SER A 55 10.04 12.45 -1.99
N ALA A 56 9.12 11.59 -1.51
CA ALA A 56 8.64 10.44 -2.29
C ALA A 56 7.95 10.90 -3.60
N ALA A 57 7.08 11.91 -3.52
CA ALA A 57 6.37 12.44 -4.68
C ALA A 57 7.33 13.11 -5.69
N SER A 58 8.18 14.03 -5.23
CA SER A 58 8.99 14.89 -6.11
C SER A 58 10.32 14.27 -6.53
N CYS A 59 10.97 13.48 -5.66
CA CYS A 59 12.31 12.96 -5.90
C CYS A 59 12.30 11.52 -6.42
N LEU A 60 11.28 10.72 -6.04
CA LEU A 60 11.09 9.38 -6.61
C LEU A 60 10.09 9.38 -7.76
N GLY A 61 9.09 10.27 -7.74
CA GLY A 61 8.03 10.32 -8.75
C GLY A 61 6.73 9.62 -8.35
N ALA A 62 6.62 9.19 -7.09
CA ALA A 62 5.52 8.37 -6.59
C ALA A 62 4.15 9.03 -6.80
N LYS A 63 3.18 8.26 -7.30
CA LYS A 63 1.76 8.64 -7.43
C LYS A 63 0.87 8.08 -6.32
N VAL A 64 1.43 7.18 -5.53
CA VAL A 64 0.85 6.65 -4.30
C VAL A 64 1.95 6.48 -3.25
N ILE A 65 1.63 6.75 -1.99
CA ILE A 65 2.48 6.37 -0.85
C ILE A 65 1.70 5.47 0.09
N ARG A 66 2.30 4.37 0.54
CA ARG A 66 1.69 3.49 1.54
C ARG A 66 2.24 3.77 2.93
N ALA A 67 1.34 3.97 3.89
CA ALA A 67 1.64 4.18 5.31
C ALA A 67 1.44 2.84 6.06
N ALA A 68 2.53 2.10 6.25
CA ALA A 68 2.55 0.81 6.95
C ALA A 68 2.47 1.00 8.48
N ILE A 69 1.24 1.00 9.02
CA ILE A 69 0.98 1.23 10.44
C ILE A 69 1.04 -0.09 11.20
N GLY A 70 2.26 -0.46 11.64
CA GLY A 70 2.51 -1.63 12.48
C GLY A 70 1.58 -1.75 13.69
N VAL A 71 1.01 -2.95 13.88
CA VAL A 71 -0.03 -3.21 14.88
C VAL A 71 0.54 -3.90 16.12
N GLU A 72 1.23 -5.01 15.90
CA GLU A 72 1.85 -5.82 16.95
C GLU A 72 3.07 -5.10 17.59
N PRO A 73 3.36 -5.37 18.87
CA PRO A 73 4.46 -4.71 19.59
C PRO A 73 5.86 -5.08 19.09
N ASP A 74 6.02 -6.28 18.51
CA ASP A 74 7.28 -6.82 18.00
C ASP A 74 7.06 -7.25 16.54
N GLY A 75 7.76 -6.62 15.58
CA GLY A 75 7.91 -7.21 14.26
C GLY A 75 9.03 -8.24 14.31
N ASP A 76 8.80 -9.47 13.85
CA ASP A 76 9.74 -10.57 13.56
C ASP A 76 11.07 -10.69 14.36
N GLY A 77 11.11 -10.22 15.61
CA GLY A 77 12.23 -10.42 16.53
C GLY A 77 13.38 -9.40 16.53
N ILE A 78 13.24 -8.20 15.96
CA ILE A 78 14.21 -7.10 16.14
C ILE A 78 13.48 -5.89 16.75
N ALA A 79 14.15 -5.17 17.66
CA ALA A 79 13.59 -4.13 18.54
C ALA A 79 12.76 -3.05 17.81
N ALA A 80 11.49 -3.35 17.57
CA ALA A 80 10.46 -2.42 17.16
C ALA A 80 10.14 -1.49 18.35
N GLN A 81 9.72 -0.26 18.06
CA GLN A 81 8.91 0.49 19.01
C GLN A 81 7.53 -0.16 19.13
N ALA A 82 6.80 0.25 20.17
CA ALA A 82 5.40 -0.05 20.40
C ALA A 82 4.53 0.23 19.14
N GLY A 83 4.02 -0.83 18.48
CA GLY A 83 2.98 -0.75 17.45
C GLY A 83 1.64 -0.22 17.98
N TYR A 84 0.58 -0.18 17.17
CA TYR A 84 -0.71 0.41 17.58
C TYR A 84 -1.24 -0.16 18.91
N LEU A 85 -1.10 -1.46 19.15
CA LEU A 85 -1.60 -2.10 20.38
C LEU A 85 -0.97 -1.56 21.67
N THR A 86 0.22 -0.97 21.56
CA THR A 86 0.99 -0.46 22.71
C THR A 86 1.16 1.06 22.67
N ASN A 87 1.12 1.69 21.48
CA ASN A 87 1.18 3.14 21.33
C ASN A 87 0.25 3.64 20.20
N PRO A 88 -1.07 3.66 20.43
CA PRO A 88 -2.04 4.09 19.42
C PRO A 88 -1.87 5.56 19.01
N GLN A 89 -1.34 6.40 19.92
CA GLN A 89 -1.10 7.82 19.62
C GLN A 89 0.01 8.01 18.58
N LEU A 90 1.10 7.23 18.66
CA LEU A 90 2.16 7.26 17.65
C LEU A 90 1.65 6.79 16.28
N ALA A 91 0.89 5.70 16.26
CA ALA A 91 0.28 5.18 15.05
C ALA A 91 -0.64 6.22 14.38
N LEU A 92 -1.58 6.81 15.13
CA LEU A 92 -2.50 7.82 14.60
C LEU A 92 -1.77 9.08 14.10
N THR A 93 -0.79 9.59 14.85
CA THR A 93 -0.02 10.77 14.43
C THR A 93 0.82 10.50 13.18
N SER A 94 1.37 9.30 13.05
CA SER A 94 2.09 8.86 11.85
C SER A 94 1.17 8.74 10.65
N THR A 95 -0.02 8.13 10.81
CA THR A 95 -1.07 8.10 9.78
C THR A 95 -1.41 9.50 9.31
N TYR A 96 -1.66 10.43 10.24
CA TYR A 96 -2.07 11.78 9.89
C TYR A 96 -1.00 12.54 9.12
N ALA A 97 0.26 12.44 9.55
CA ALA A 97 1.36 13.10 8.88
C ALA A 97 1.52 12.64 7.42
N VAL A 98 1.32 11.35 7.13
CA VAL A 98 1.44 10.81 5.78
C VAL A 98 0.21 11.14 4.92
N VAL A 99 -1.00 10.99 5.47
CA VAL A 99 -2.23 11.30 4.72
C VAL A 99 -2.30 12.79 4.39
N ASP A 100 -2.06 13.67 5.37
CA ASP A 100 -2.10 15.12 5.15
C ASP A 100 -1.01 15.55 4.14
N GLY A 101 0.18 14.92 4.19
CA GLY A 101 1.24 15.12 3.21
C GLY A 101 0.83 14.67 1.79
N ALA A 102 0.20 13.50 1.66
CA ALA A 102 -0.23 12.97 0.37
C ALA A 102 -1.33 13.84 -0.27
N VAL A 103 -2.25 14.35 0.55
CA VAL A 103 -3.26 15.33 0.11
C VAL A 103 -2.60 16.60 -0.40
N ALA A 104 -1.62 17.14 0.33
CA ALA A 104 -0.90 18.35 -0.08
C ALA A 104 -0.12 18.18 -1.39
N GLU A 105 0.47 17.00 -1.62
CA GLU A 105 1.22 16.67 -2.84
C GLU A 105 0.33 16.19 -4.00
N GLY A 106 -0.98 16.00 -3.78
CA GLY A 106 -1.89 15.54 -4.81
C GLY A 106 -1.64 14.09 -5.28
N ILE A 107 -1.23 13.22 -4.37
CA ILE A 107 -1.00 11.78 -4.64
C ILE A 107 -1.93 10.91 -3.78
N TYR A 108 -2.15 9.66 -4.16
CA TYR A 108 -2.92 8.72 -3.34
C TYR A 108 -2.14 8.29 -2.09
N VAL A 109 -2.85 7.85 -1.06
CA VAL A 109 -2.28 7.26 0.15
C VAL A 109 -3.01 5.98 0.51
N ILE A 110 -2.25 4.90 0.70
CA ILE A 110 -2.77 3.66 1.28
C ILE A 110 -2.56 3.74 2.79
N ILE A 111 -3.65 3.71 3.55
CA ILE A 111 -3.63 3.61 5.01
C ILE A 111 -3.70 2.13 5.35
N ASP A 112 -2.55 1.57 5.70
CA ASP A 112 -2.40 0.14 5.87
C ASP A 112 -2.36 -0.25 7.35
N TRP A 113 -3.31 -1.10 7.73
CA TRP A 113 -3.33 -1.79 9.01
C TRP A 113 -2.37 -2.98 8.96
N HIS A 114 -1.11 -2.66 9.26
CA HIS A 114 0.05 -3.51 9.02
C HIS A 114 0.20 -4.57 10.12
N GLN A 115 -0.67 -5.58 10.06
CA GLN A 115 -0.73 -6.73 10.98
C GLN A 115 -0.46 -8.05 10.26
N HIS A 116 -0.10 -9.07 11.05
CA HIS A 116 -0.05 -10.48 10.59
C HIS A 116 -1.06 -11.39 11.29
N GLN A 117 -1.62 -10.92 12.42
CA GLN A 117 -2.64 -11.62 13.20
C GLN A 117 -3.92 -10.81 13.27
N ILE A 118 -5.07 -11.47 13.48
CA ILE A 118 -6.35 -10.77 13.58
C ILE A 118 -6.43 -9.95 14.87
N ASN A 119 -6.52 -8.63 14.72
CA ASN A 119 -6.76 -7.68 15.83
C ASN A 119 -8.08 -6.91 15.64
N LEU A 120 -9.22 -7.61 15.59
CA LEU A 120 -10.52 -7.06 15.16
C LEU A 120 -10.96 -5.80 15.92
N ASN A 121 -10.94 -5.82 17.26
CA ASN A 121 -11.42 -4.67 18.04
C ASN A 121 -10.53 -3.44 17.84
N ALA A 122 -9.21 -3.62 17.86
CA ALA A 122 -8.25 -2.54 17.62
C ALA A 122 -8.40 -1.95 16.21
N ALA A 123 -8.59 -2.79 15.19
CA ALA A 123 -8.83 -2.34 13.82
C ALA A 123 -10.12 -1.53 13.71
N LYS A 124 -11.22 -1.98 14.33
CA LYS A 124 -12.49 -1.23 14.35
C LYS A 124 -12.34 0.14 15.01
N GLU A 125 -11.60 0.23 16.12
CA GLU A 125 -11.31 1.50 16.79
C GLU A 125 -10.46 2.44 15.93
N TYR A 126 -9.37 1.91 15.36
CA TYR A 126 -8.47 2.64 14.48
C TYR A 126 -9.21 3.18 13.24
N PHE A 127 -9.88 2.30 12.49
CA PHE A 127 -10.59 2.69 11.27
C PHE A 127 -11.82 3.56 11.54
N THR A 128 -12.49 3.44 12.71
CA THR A 128 -13.51 4.43 13.10
C THR A 128 -12.91 5.83 13.19
N THR A 129 -11.73 5.94 13.80
CA THR A 129 -11.05 7.22 14.02
C THR A 129 -10.57 7.82 12.70
N VAL A 130 -9.90 7.01 11.88
CA VAL A 130 -9.33 7.44 10.60
C VAL A 130 -10.42 7.77 9.57
N ALA A 131 -11.43 6.91 9.40
CA ALA A 131 -12.50 7.13 8.43
C ALA A 131 -13.37 8.37 8.78
N LYS A 132 -13.59 8.65 10.07
CA LYS A 132 -14.24 9.91 10.49
C LYS A 132 -13.44 11.14 10.09
N LYS A 133 -12.11 11.10 10.21
CA LYS A 133 -11.24 12.25 9.94
C LYS A 133 -11.10 12.51 8.44
N TYR A 134 -11.01 11.46 7.64
CA TYR A 134 -10.72 11.54 6.20
C TYR A 134 -11.91 11.20 5.29
N THR A 135 -13.13 11.20 5.82
CA THR A 135 -14.35 11.07 5.00
C THR A 135 -14.36 12.11 3.88
N GLY A 136 -14.66 11.66 2.66
CA GLY A 136 -14.72 12.51 1.47
C GLY A 136 -13.34 12.95 0.94
N VAL A 137 -12.23 12.40 1.44
CA VAL A 137 -10.89 12.68 0.90
C VAL A 137 -10.55 11.64 -0.17
N PRO A 138 -10.51 12.00 -1.46
CA PRO A 138 -10.37 11.05 -2.57
C PRO A 138 -8.96 10.43 -2.67
N ASN A 139 -7.97 10.98 -1.96
CA ASN A 139 -6.61 10.43 -1.88
C ASN A 139 -6.56 9.12 -1.11
N VAL A 140 -7.50 8.88 -0.20
CA VAL A 140 -7.42 7.78 0.77
C VAL A 140 -7.88 6.47 0.16
N ILE A 141 -7.03 5.46 0.33
CA ILE A 141 -7.31 4.05 0.11
C ILE A 141 -7.08 3.33 1.44
N TYR A 142 -8.01 2.51 1.89
CA TYR A 142 -7.85 1.75 3.14
C TYR A 142 -7.34 0.35 2.83
N GLU A 143 -6.32 -0.14 3.52
CA GLU A 143 -5.91 -1.54 3.48
C GLU A 143 -6.14 -2.14 4.86
N VAL A 144 -7.16 -2.99 4.98
CA VAL A 144 -7.70 -3.39 6.30
C VAL A 144 -6.91 -4.50 6.98
N TYR A 145 -6.04 -5.17 6.23
CA TYR A 145 -5.19 -6.24 6.71
C TYR A 145 -4.02 -6.36 5.72
N ASN A 146 -2.80 -6.03 6.15
CA ASN A 146 -1.58 -6.24 5.39
C ASN A 146 -1.43 -7.70 4.94
N GLU A 147 -0.95 -8.61 5.81
CA GLU A 147 -0.56 -9.95 5.38
C GLU A 147 -1.11 -11.04 6.33
N PRO A 148 -2.26 -11.65 6.01
CA PRO A 148 -2.79 -12.76 6.78
C PRO A 148 -1.88 -14.00 6.66
N ALA A 149 -1.03 -14.23 7.68
CA ALA A 149 -0.05 -15.33 7.65
C ALA A 149 -0.65 -16.69 8.05
N GLY A 150 -1.52 -16.69 9.05
CA GLY A 150 -2.13 -17.90 9.63
C GLY A 150 -3.63 -18.11 9.34
N PRO A 151 -4.48 -17.06 9.38
CA PRO A 151 -5.93 -17.23 9.22
C PRO A 151 -6.35 -17.77 7.85
N SER A 152 -7.41 -18.58 7.83
CA SER A 152 -8.08 -19.04 6.61
C SER A 152 -8.80 -17.89 5.89
N TRP A 153 -9.12 -18.07 4.60
CA TRP A 153 -9.90 -17.06 3.87
C TRP A 153 -11.24 -16.76 4.55
N SER A 154 -11.91 -17.77 5.13
CA SER A 154 -13.16 -17.54 5.86
C SER A 154 -13.00 -16.60 7.07
N GLU A 155 -11.90 -16.71 7.80
CA GLU A 155 -11.60 -15.86 8.96
C GLU A 155 -11.20 -14.45 8.52
N VAL A 156 -10.34 -14.33 7.50
CA VAL A 156 -9.97 -13.04 6.88
C VAL A 156 -11.20 -12.32 6.35
N LYS A 157 -12.09 -13.02 5.63
CA LYS A 157 -13.34 -12.48 5.09
C LYS A 157 -14.27 -11.99 6.19
N ALA A 158 -14.46 -12.78 7.25
CA ALA A 158 -15.31 -12.40 8.38
C ALA A 158 -14.76 -11.15 9.10
N TYR A 159 -13.45 -11.10 9.32
CA TYR A 159 -12.76 -9.92 9.85
C TYR A 159 -12.96 -8.69 8.95
N ALA A 160 -12.67 -8.83 7.65
CA ALA A 160 -12.72 -7.72 6.71
C ALA A 160 -14.13 -7.13 6.61
N ILE A 161 -15.17 -7.97 6.60
CA ILE A 161 -16.58 -7.52 6.59
C ILE A 161 -16.90 -6.63 7.79
N GLU A 162 -16.44 -6.99 8.99
CA GLU A 162 -16.67 -6.20 10.20
C GLU A 162 -15.92 -4.85 10.19
N VAL A 163 -14.71 -4.82 9.63
CA VAL A 163 -13.93 -3.57 9.48
C VAL A 163 -14.51 -2.69 8.37
N ILE A 164 -14.87 -3.27 7.22
CA ILE A 164 -15.55 -2.58 6.11
C ILE A 164 -16.84 -1.92 6.62
N LYS A 165 -17.65 -2.64 7.40
CA LYS A 165 -18.88 -2.09 7.99
C LYS A 165 -18.62 -0.85 8.84
N VAL A 166 -17.50 -0.80 9.56
CA VAL A 166 -17.11 0.36 10.37
C VAL A 166 -16.67 1.53 9.48
N ILE A 167 -15.83 1.27 8.47
CA ILE A 167 -15.39 2.31 7.53
C ILE A 167 -16.59 2.91 6.81
N ARG A 168 -17.48 2.07 6.28
CA ARG A 168 -18.67 2.46 5.51
C ARG A 168 -19.74 3.19 6.32
N GLN A 169 -19.63 3.28 7.65
CA GLN A 169 -20.46 4.21 8.45
C GLN A 169 -20.10 5.68 8.23
N TYR A 170 -18.86 5.95 7.81
CA TYR A 170 -18.32 7.31 7.67
C TYR A 170 -17.85 7.62 6.25
N ASP A 171 -17.35 6.62 5.53
CA ASP A 171 -16.80 6.77 4.18
C ASP A 171 -17.40 5.70 3.26
N THR A 172 -18.36 6.11 2.45
CA THR A 172 -19.14 5.24 1.57
C THR A 172 -18.42 4.89 0.27
N ASP A 173 -17.39 5.66 -0.11
CA ASP A 173 -16.94 5.74 -1.49
C ASP A 173 -15.49 5.29 -1.68
N ASN A 174 -14.59 5.54 -0.72
CA ASN A 174 -13.19 5.23 -0.91
C ASN A 174 -12.92 3.73 -1.04
N VAL A 175 -11.92 3.38 -1.85
CA VAL A 175 -11.52 1.99 -2.11
C VAL A 175 -10.99 1.35 -0.83
N ILE A 176 -11.43 0.11 -0.58
CA ILE A 176 -10.92 -0.72 0.51
C ILE A 176 -10.22 -1.94 -0.10
N LEU A 177 -8.94 -2.09 0.22
CA LEU A 177 -8.10 -3.24 -0.10
C LEU A 177 -8.23 -4.29 1.00
N VAL A 178 -8.41 -5.54 0.61
CA VAL A 178 -8.57 -6.68 1.51
C VAL A 178 -7.50 -7.73 1.22
N GLY A 179 -6.72 -8.05 2.26
CA GLY A 179 -5.74 -9.12 2.22
C GLY A 179 -6.31 -10.52 1.99
N THR A 180 -5.46 -11.43 1.55
CA THR A 180 -5.77 -12.85 1.37
C THR A 180 -4.77 -13.74 2.11
N PRO A 181 -5.11 -15.00 2.44
CA PRO A 181 -4.24 -15.88 3.20
C PRO A 181 -2.84 -16.06 2.59
N GLN A 182 -1.91 -16.46 3.46
CA GLN A 182 -0.50 -16.71 3.13
C GLN A 182 0.19 -15.47 2.56
N TRP A 183 0.17 -14.36 3.29
CA TRP A 183 0.81 -13.10 2.88
C TRP A 183 0.33 -12.63 1.50
N ASP A 184 -0.99 -12.64 1.31
CA ASP A 184 -1.67 -12.20 0.08
C ASP A 184 -1.33 -13.03 -1.17
N GLN A 185 -1.00 -14.31 -0.97
CA GLN A 185 -0.66 -15.25 -2.03
C GLN A 185 -1.82 -16.17 -2.42
N LYS A 186 -3.01 -15.95 -1.86
CA LYS A 186 -4.24 -16.72 -2.15
C LYS A 186 -5.38 -15.86 -2.71
N PRO A 187 -5.14 -15.02 -3.74
CA PRO A 187 -6.21 -14.26 -4.38
C PRO A 187 -7.27 -15.16 -5.03
N ASP A 188 -6.92 -16.41 -5.38
CA ASP A 188 -7.86 -17.37 -5.93
C ASP A 188 -8.88 -17.91 -4.91
N GLU A 189 -8.57 -17.91 -3.61
CA GLU A 189 -9.56 -18.22 -2.57
C GLU A 189 -10.64 -17.12 -2.48
N ALA A 190 -10.23 -15.86 -2.58
CA ALA A 190 -11.14 -14.72 -2.65
C ALA A 190 -12.01 -14.76 -3.92
N ALA A 191 -11.45 -15.19 -5.06
CA ALA A 191 -12.20 -15.36 -6.31
C ALA A 191 -13.37 -16.35 -6.16
N ASN A 192 -13.19 -17.42 -5.37
CA ASN A 192 -14.19 -18.46 -5.15
C ASN A 192 -15.25 -18.07 -4.10
N SER A 193 -14.90 -17.21 -3.14
CA SER A 193 -15.82 -16.77 -2.08
C SER A 193 -15.63 -15.27 -1.80
N PRO A 194 -16.00 -14.40 -2.76
CA PRO A 194 -15.72 -12.96 -2.69
C PRO A 194 -16.57 -12.28 -1.61
N ILE A 195 -16.15 -11.08 -1.20
CA ILE A 195 -16.93 -10.21 -0.32
C ILE A 195 -18.08 -9.63 -1.14
N THR A 196 -19.29 -9.72 -0.61
CA THR A 196 -20.52 -9.26 -1.27
C THR A 196 -21.28 -8.28 -0.36
N GLY A 197 -22.07 -7.39 -0.95
CA GLY A 197 -22.88 -6.41 -0.21
C GLY A 197 -22.16 -5.10 0.10
N TYR A 198 -20.94 -4.92 -0.42
CA TYR A 198 -20.18 -3.68 -0.34
C TYR A 198 -19.56 -3.36 -1.70
N ASP A 199 -19.57 -2.09 -2.06
CA ASP A 199 -18.93 -1.58 -3.27
C ASP A 199 -17.50 -1.10 -2.97
N ASN A 200 -16.73 -0.86 -4.04
CA ASN A 200 -15.37 -0.33 -4.00
C ASN A 200 -14.41 -1.18 -3.15
N ILE A 201 -14.54 -2.51 -3.26
CA ILE A 201 -13.62 -3.48 -2.66
C ILE A 201 -12.64 -3.98 -3.73
N ALA A 202 -11.35 -4.01 -3.37
CA ALA A 202 -10.30 -4.65 -4.14
C ALA A 202 -9.50 -5.61 -3.25
N TYR A 203 -8.77 -6.53 -3.87
CA TYR A 203 -7.95 -7.51 -3.16
C TYR A 203 -6.47 -7.22 -3.34
N THR A 204 -5.69 -7.47 -2.30
CA THR A 204 -4.24 -7.32 -2.38
C THR A 204 -3.58 -8.58 -2.91
N LEU A 205 -2.39 -8.41 -3.47
CA LEU A 205 -1.47 -9.47 -3.85
C LEU A 205 -0.06 -8.97 -3.56
N HIS A 206 0.70 -9.69 -2.74
CA HIS A 206 2.09 -9.35 -2.44
C HIS A 206 3.06 -10.32 -3.11
N PHE A 207 4.13 -9.77 -3.69
CA PHE A 207 5.17 -10.59 -4.31
C PHE A 207 6.57 -10.03 -4.07
N TYR A 208 7.53 -10.94 -3.98
CA TYR A 208 8.95 -10.65 -3.97
C TYR A 208 9.59 -11.46 -5.10
N ALA A 209 10.12 -10.80 -6.12
CA ALA A 209 10.48 -11.42 -7.40
C ALA A 209 11.61 -12.46 -7.30
N GLY A 210 12.39 -12.44 -6.22
CA GLY A 210 13.37 -13.49 -5.89
C GLY A 210 12.71 -14.79 -5.40
N SER A 211 11.48 -14.73 -4.90
CA SER A 211 10.77 -15.88 -4.28
C SER A 211 9.51 -16.30 -5.02
N HIS A 212 8.79 -15.34 -5.62
CA HIS A 212 7.47 -15.55 -6.20
C HIS A 212 7.48 -15.23 -7.70
N GLY A 213 6.88 -16.12 -8.50
CA GLY A 213 6.87 -15.99 -9.95
C GLY A 213 5.55 -16.40 -10.59
N GLN A 214 5.61 -17.12 -11.71
CA GLN A 214 4.44 -17.38 -12.58
C GLN A 214 3.24 -17.97 -11.85
N TRP A 215 3.45 -18.88 -10.91
CA TRP A 215 2.36 -19.52 -10.17
C TRP A 215 1.47 -18.52 -9.42
N LEU A 216 2.03 -17.41 -8.93
CA LEU A 216 1.28 -16.38 -8.21
C LEU A 216 0.59 -15.41 -9.19
N ARG A 217 1.20 -15.13 -10.34
CA ARG A 217 0.52 -14.44 -11.45
C ARG A 217 -0.68 -15.23 -11.95
N ASP A 218 -0.56 -16.55 -12.06
CA ASP A 218 -1.67 -17.43 -12.46
C ASP A 218 -2.80 -17.38 -11.43
N ALA A 219 -2.49 -17.28 -10.13
CA ALA A 219 -3.50 -17.07 -9.08
C ALA A 219 -4.18 -15.69 -9.21
N GLY A 220 -3.40 -14.64 -9.49
CA GLY A 220 -3.93 -13.31 -9.79
C GLY A 220 -4.85 -13.31 -11.03
N ASP A 221 -4.45 -13.99 -12.10
CA ASP A 221 -5.25 -14.11 -13.32
C ASP A 221 -6.61 -14.79 -13.06
N LYS A 222 -6.69 -15.75 -12.13
CA LYS A 222 -7.98 -16.35 -11.71
C LYS A 222 -8.89 -15.32 -11.06
N LEU A 223 -8.38 -14.48 -10.16
CA LEU A 223 -9.15 -13.44 -9.49
C LEU A 223 -9.64 -12.37 -10.49
N LEU A 224 -8.74 -11.91 -11.38
CA LEU A 224 -9.10 -10.97 -12.44
C LEU A 224 -10.16 -11.54 -13.38
N SER A 225 -10.06 -12.82 -13.73
CA SER A 225 -11.04 -13.52 -14.58
C SER A 225 -12.37 -13.73 -13.89
N ALA A 226 -12.38 -13.85 -12.55
CA ALA A 226 -13.60 -13.87 -11.74
C ALA A 226 -14.25 -12.48 -11.61
N GLY A 227 -13.64 -11.42 -12.15
CA GLY A 227 -14.22 -10.09 -12.24
C GLY A 227 -13.89 -9.17 -11.05
N TYR A 228 -12.87 -9.49 -10.25
CA TYR A 228 -12.47 -8.70 -9.09
C TYR A 228 -11.11 -8.02 -9.31
N PRO A 229 -10.94 -6.76 -8.85
CA PRO A 229 -9.71 -6.01 -9.08
C PRO A 229 -8.61 -6.45 -8.10
N ILE A 230 -7.37 -6.31 -8.57
CA ILE A 230 -6.15 -6.49 -7.77
C ILE A 230 -5.48 -5.13 -7.56
N TYR A 231 -4.97 -4.90 -6.36
CA TYR A 231 -4.02 -3.85 -6.04
C TYR A 231 -2.78 -4.50 -5.42
N VAL A 232 -1.59 -4.31 -5.97
CA VAL A 232 -0.35 -4.83 -5.36
C VAL A 232 0.14 -3.82 -4.32
N SER A 233 -0.42 -3.84 -3.11
CA SER A 233 -0.09 -2.86 -2.06
C SER A 233 1.33 -3.00 -1.53
N GLU A 234 1.96 -4.16 -1.73
CA GLU A 234 3.36 -4.40 -1.43
C GLU A 234 4.04 -5.30 -2.46
N CYS A 235 5.24 -4.90 -2.92
CA CYS A 235 6.10 -5.77 -3.72
C CYS A 235 7.60 -5.44 -3.63
N GLY A 236 8.44 -6.41 -3.97
CA GLY A 236 9.90 -6.27 -3.98
C GLY A 236 10.58 -7.03 -5.12
N GLY A 237 11.80 -6.62 -5.48
CA GLY A 237 12.60 -7.28 -6.51
C GLY A 237 13.49 -8.43 -6.02
N MET A 238 13.65 -8.56 -4.71
CA MET A 238 14.53 -9.51 -4.00
C MET A 238 13.72 -10.67 -3.41
N ASN A 239 14.27 -11.41 -2.45
CA ASN A 239 13.55 -12.50 -1.79
C ASN A 239 12.53 -11.97 -0.77
N ALA A 240 11.59 -12.82 -0.37
CA ALA A 240 10.51 -12.50 0.56
C ALA A 240 10.96 -12.18 2.00
N ASP A 241 12.21 -12.47 2.36
CA ASP A 241 12.81 -12.02 3.63
C ASP A 241 13.31 -10.56 3.58
N GLY A 242 13.10 -9.87 2.46
CA GLY A 242 13.52 -8.48 2.24
C GLY A 242 14.99 -8.34 1.82
N ASP A 243 15.69 -9.45 1.58
CA ASP A 243 17.11 -9.42 1.25
C ASP A 243 17.48 -10.38 0.09
N GLY A 244 18.79 -10.46 -0.19
CA GLY A 244 19.32 -11.18 -1.35
C GLY A 244 19.30 -10.36 -2.64
N GLY A 245 19.88 -10.93 -3.70
CA GLY A 245 20.03 -10.22 -4.97
C GLY A 245 18.68 -9.88 -5.63
N VAL A 246 18.61 -8.72 -6.28
CA VAL A 246 17.43 -8.31 -7.06
C VAL A 246 17.30 -9.20 -8.30
N ASN A 247 16.20 -9.96 -8.38
CA ASN A 247 15.85 -10.75 -9.55
C ASN A 247 15.18 -9.85 -10.62
N THR A 248 16.00 -9.12 -11.37
CA THR A 248 15.53 -8.15 -12.37
C THR A 248 14.70 -8.79 -13.48
N ALA A 249 15.02 -10.01 -13.90
CA ALA A 249 14.27 -10.70 -14.94
C ALA A 249 12.83 -10.99 -14.48
N GLU A 250 12.67 -11.51 -13.26
CA GLU A 250 11.34 -11.81 -12.73
C GLU A 250 10.58 -10.54 -12.34
N TRP A 251 11.26 -9.51 -11.83
CA TRP A 251 10.67 -8.18 -11.62
C TRP A 251 10.04 -7.64 -12.91
N ASN A 252 10.74 -7.73 -14.05
CA ASN A 252 10.22 -7.27 -15.33
C ASN A 252 9.01 -8.09 -15.81
N ASN A 253 8.95 -9.40 -15.50
CA ASN A 253 7.78 -10.23 -15.76
C ASN A 253 6.57 -9.73 -14.95
N TRP A 254 6.77 -9.40 -13.68
CA TRP A 254 5.74 -8.83 -12.81
C TRP A 254 5.27 -7.46 -13.30
N VAL A 255 6.18 -6.53 -13.60
CA VAL A 255 5.85 -5.20 -14.14
C VAL A 255 5.04 -5.32 -15.43
N SER A 256 5.42 -6.23 -16.33
CA SER A 256 4.70 -6.46 -17.59
C SER A 256 3.30 -7.01 -17.35
N TRP A 257 3.14 -7.94 -16.40
CA TRP A 257 1.83 -8.49 -16.03
C TRP A 257 0.93 -7.45 -15.37
N MET A 258 1.46 -6.63 -14.47
CA MET A 258 0.71 -5.54 -13.82
C MET A 258 0.28 -4.50 -14.85
N ALA A 259 1.18 -4.09 -15.75
CA ALA A 259 0.88 -3.12 -16.81
C ALA A 259 -0.20 -3.64 -17.79
N LYS A 260 -0.11 -4.90 -18.20
CA LYS A 260 -1.13 -5.54 -19.06
C LYS A 260 -2.52 -5.52 -18.42
N ASN A 261 -2.58 -5.58 -17.10
CA ASN A 261 -3.81 -5.71 -16.34
C ASN A 261 -4.24 -4.41 -15.64
N ASP A 262 -3.60 -3.27 -15.93
CA ASP A 262 -3.87 -1.97 -15.27
C ASP A 262 -3.83 -2.04 -13.73
N ILE A 263 -2.86 -2.79 -13.19
CA ILE A 263 -2.73 -3.01 -11.74
C ILE A 263 -1.82 -1.95 -11.15
N SER A 264 -2.34 -1.23 -10.15
CA SER A 264 -1.56 -0.31 -9.32
C SER A 264 -0.65 -1.07 -8.35
N TRP A 265 0.49 -0.46 -8.00
CA TRP A 265 1.45 -1.09 -7.10
C TRP A 265 2.24 -0.10 -6.23
N ALA A 266 2.69 -0.57 -5.06
CA ALA A 266 3.62 0.15 -4.19
C ALA A 266 4.78 -0.76 -3.75
N THR A 267 6.02 -0.32 -3.97
CA THR A 267 7.21 -1.13 -3.65
C THR A 267 7.67 -0.98 -2.21
N TRP A 268 8.04 -2.09 -1.58
CA TRP A 268 8.72 -2.15 -0.29
C TRP A 268 10.25 -1.98 -0.46
N SER A 269 10.93 -1.12 0.29
CA SER A 269 10.41 -0.04 1.14
C SER A 269 11.27 1.21 1.13
N LEU A 270 10.63 2.38 1.26
CA LEU A 270 11.26 3.65 1.55
C LEU A 270 11.82 3.63 2.98
N ASN A 271 12.99 3.01 3.11
CA ASN A 271 13.74 2.82 4.34
C ASN A 271 15.25 2.89 4.07
N ASN A 272 16.04 2.92 5.15
CA ASN A 272 17.50 2.91 5.11
C ASN A 272 18.13 1.79 5.96
N LYS A 273 17.40 0.70 6.20
CA LYS A 273 17.94 -0.52 6.81
C LYS A 273 18.98 -1.13 5.86
N ALA A 274 20.00 -1.76 6.42
CA ALA A 274 21.03 -2.43 5.63
C ALA A 274 20.49 -3.78 5.12
N GLU A 275 19.65 -3.73 4.09
CA GLU A 275 19.02 -4.87 3.41
C GLU A 275 18.72 -4.49 1.95
N SER A 276 18.49 -5.48 1.08
CA SER A 276 18.26 -5.22 -0.35
C SER A 276 16.92 -4.52 -0.65
N ALA A 277 15.88 -4.73 0.17
CA ALA A 277 14.58 -4.08 0.01
C ALA A 277 14.56 -2.58 0.37
N SER A 278 15.54 -2.07 1.10
CA SER A 278 15.59 -0.63 1.43
C SER A 278 15.94 0.20 0.19
N LEU A 279 15.10 1.18 -0.15
CA LEU A 279 15.34 2.07 -1.29
C LEU A 279 16.49 3.06 -1.04
N ILE A 280 16.74 3.41 0.23
CA ILE A 280 17.75 4.39 0.63
C ILE A 280 18.99 3.68 1.18
N THR A 281 20.17 4.14 0.79
CA THR A 281 21.44 3.64 1.30
C THR A 281 21.52 3.77 2.82
N ALA A 282 22.12 2.79 3.49
CA ALA A 282 22.28 2.80 4.93
C ALA A 282 22.93 4.10 5.45
N ASN A 283 22.47 4.57 6.61
CA ASN A 283 22.87 5.84 7.25
C ASN A 283 22.51 7.12 6.47
N ASN A 284 21.76 7.04 5.37
CA ASN A 284 21.23 8.20 4.67
C ASN A 284 19.74 8.41 4.98
N ARG A 285 19.29 9.66 5.02
CA ARG A 285 17.87 10.07 5.18
C ARG A 285 17.43 11.12 4.16
N ASP A 286 18.36 11.63 3.35
CA ASP A 286 18.05 12.57 2.28
C ASP A 286 17.68 11.78 1.02
N ILE A 287 16.37 11.57 0.83
CA ILE A 287 15.78 10.82 -0.30
C ILE A 287 16.15 11.45 -1.65
N CYS A 288 16.39 12.75 -1.70
CA CYS A 288 16.62 13.51 -2.93
C CYS A 288 18.09 13.58 -3.34
N SER A 289 19.01 13.12 -2.47
CA SER A 289 20.44 13.15 -2.77
C SER A 289 20.81 12.22 -3.94
N ALA A 290 21.77 12.65 -4.77
CA ALA A 290 22.17 11.95 -5.99
C ALA A 290 22.65 10.50 -5.77
N ASN A 291 23.18 10.21 -4.58
CA ASN A 291 23.68 8.88 -4.20
C ASN A 291 22.82 8.23 -3.09
N ALA A 292 21.59 8.71 -2.89
CA ALA A 292 20.72 8.20 -1.85
C ALA A 292 20.17 6.81 -2.12
N LEU A 293 20.08 6.41 -3.37
CA LEU A 293 19.36 5.20 -3.77
C LEU A 293 20.27 3.97 -3.80
N THR A 294 19.78 2.88 -3.22
CA THR A 294 20.35 1.54 -3.43
C THR A 294 20.19 1.10 -4.89
N GLU A 295 20.70 -0.09 -5.24
CA GLU A 295 20.38 -0.70 -6.54
C GLU A 295 18.86 -0.82 -6.74
N TRP A 296 18.16 -1.34 -5.72
CA TRP A 296 16.71 -1.46 -5.74
C TRP A 296 16.02 -0.09 -5.85
N GLY A 297 16.46 0.90 -5.05
CA GLY A 297 15.96 2.28 -5.13
C GLY A 297 16.03 2.89 -6.54
N ARG A 298 17.12 2.63 -7.27
CA ARG A 298 17.29 3.09 -8.66
C ARG A 298 16.36 2.37 -9.63
N ILE A 299 16.15 1.08 -9.45
CA ILE A 299 15.22 0.29 -10.28
C ILE A 299 13.78 0.78 -10.07
N VAL A 300 13.37 0.97 -8.81
CA VAL A 300 12.03 1.49 -8.47
C VAL A 300 11.80 2.87 -9.05
N LYS A 301 12.73 3.81 -8.84
CA LYS A 301 12.62 5.17 -9.39
C LYS A 301 12.53 5.21 -10.92
N ALA A 302 13.12 4.24 -11.62
CA ALA A 302 13.01 4.14 -13.06
C ALA A 302 11.68 3.51 -13.54
N ALA A 303 10.97 2.79 -12.66
CA ALA A 303 9.72 2.10 -12.97
C ALA A 303 8.46 2.90 -12.62
N ILE A 304 8.57 3.94 -11.78
CA ILE A 304 7.50 4.88 -11.43
C ILE A 304 7.58 6.17 -12.25
#